data_AF-A0A3D3RJS8-F1
#
_entry.id   AF-A0A3D3RJS8-F1
#
_cell.length_a   1.000
_cell.length_b   1.000
_cell.length_c   1.000
_cell.angle_alpha   90.00
_cell.angle_beta   90.00
_cell.angle_gamma   90.00
#
_symmetry.space_group_name_H-M   'P 1'
#
loop_
_entity.id
_entity.type
_entity.pdbx_description
1 polymer ?
#
loop_
_entity_poly.entity_id
_entity_poly.type
_entity_poly.pdbx_seq_one_letter_code
_entity_poly.pdbx_strand_id
1 'polypeptide(L)'
;MRWQDRCVNELLKRNLFLSIVHLERFEQILQMVKEESFFTKGVCKCLFLLSWEPEKASQVQEILMEMKDKGACEKEYLIQAANRLFPNEQPEQVMKQLFLEFLTKEGETPDENVLLGLSFTRIDIGDNALEASRVIDALSIK
;
A
#
# COMPACT_ATOMS: atom_id res chain seq x y z
N MET A 1 -21.31 6.49 0.76
CA MET A 1 -20.25 6.14 1.74
C MET A 1 -18.97 6.07 0.93
N ARG A 2 -17.93 6.83 1.29
CA ARG A 2 -16.76 6.95 0.43
C ARG A 2 -16.07 5.58 0.29
N TRP A 3 -15.36 5.36 -0.81
CA TRP A 3 -14.71 4.06 -1.06
C TRP A 3 -13.69 3.70 0.05
N GLN A 4 -13.06 4.72 0.64
CA GLN A 4 -12.12 4.59 1.75
C GLN A 4 -12.76 3.88 2.96
N ASP A 5 -14.01 4.22 3.29
CA ASP A 5 -14.72 3.65 4.44
C ASP A 5 -15.17 2.20 4.18
N ARG A 6 -15.22 1.78 2.91
CA ARG A 6 -15.52 0.40 2.51
C ARG A 6 -14.28 -0.47 2.39
N CYS A 7 -13.12 0.14 2.20
CA CYS A 7 -11.89 -0.55 1.83
C CYS A 7 -11.56 -1.68 2.82
N VAL A 8 -11.47 -1.36 4.11
CA VAL A 8 -11.15 -2.34 5.16
C VAL A 8 -12.11 -3.52 5.14
N ASN A 9 -13.42 -3.26 5.10
CA ASN A 9 -14.44 -4.30 5.12
C ASN A 9 -14.36 -5.24 3.92
N GLU A 10 -14.08 -4.72 2.71
CA GLU A 10 -13.93 -5.55 1.52
C GLU A 10 -12.65 -6.38 1.53
N LEU A 11 -11.55 -5.84 2.06
CA LEU A 11 -10.30 -6.58 2.27
C LEU A 11 -10.46 -7.70 3.33
N LEU A 12 -11.20 -7.41 4.41
CA LEU A 12 -11.53 -8.38 5.47
C LEU A 12 -12.37 -9.54 4.96
N LYS A 13 -13.40 -9.27 4.15
CA LYS A 13 -14.25 -10.33 3.56
C LYS A 13 -13.47 -11.34 2.72
N ARG A 14 -12.32 -10.93 2.17
CA ARG A 14 -11.43 -11.78 1.38
C ARG A 14 -10.25 -12.36 2.18
N ASN A 15 -10.19 -12.12 3.50
CA ASN A 15 -9.14 -12.60 4.39
C ASN A 15 -7.71 -12.21 3.95
N LEU A 16 -7.53 -11.00 3.41
CA LEU A 16 -6.25 -10.58 2.83
C LEU A 16 -5.21 -10.14 3.88
N PHE A 17 -5.62 -9.83 5.09
CA PHE A 17 -4.68 -9.47 6.15
C PHE A 17 -4.02 -10.72 6.74
N LEU A 18 -2.69 -10.79 6.67
CA LEU A 18 -1.89 -11.88 7.24
C LEU A 18 -2.00 -12.00 8.78
N SER A 19 -2.42 -10.95 9.48
CA SER A 19 -2.66 -10.99 10.93
C SER A 19 -3.55 -9.84 11.39
N ILE A 20 -4.07 -9.93 12.62
CA ILE A 20 -4.80 -8.82 13.26
C ILE A 20 -3.89 -7.58 13.37
N VAL A 21 -2.60 -7.77 13.66
CA VAL A 21 -1.65 -6.66 13.78
C VAL A 21 -1.44 -5.95 12.44
N HIS A 22 -1.45 -6.70 11.33
CA HIS A 22 -1.41 -6.12 9.99
C HIS A 22 -2.65 -5.25 9.72
N LEU A 23 -3.84 -5.76 10.04
CA LEU A 23 -5.10 -5.02 9.94
C LEU A 23 -5.05 -3.72 10.75
N GLU A 24 -4.69 -3.80 12.04
CA GLU A 24 -4.68 -2.66 12.94
C GLU A 24 -3.75 -1.54 12.46
N ARG A 25 -2.54 -1.88 11.99
CA ARG A 25 -1.61 -0.88 11.42
C ARG A 25 -2.16 -0.24 10.15
N PHE A 26 -2.71 -1.06 9.25
CA PHE A 26 -3.31 -0.55 8.03
C PHE A 26 -4.46 0.42 8.33
N GLU A 27 -5.37 0.05 9.24
CA GLU A 27 -6.47 0.91 9.64
C GLU A 27 -5.98 2.21 10.28
N GLN A 28 -5.00 2.15 11.18
CA GLN A 28 -4.44 3.34 11.84
C GLN A 28 -3.87 4.33 10.82
N ILE A 29 -3.04 3.86 9.88
CA ILE A 29 -2.45 4.74 8.86
C ILE A 29 -3.54 5.23 7.91
N LEU A 30 -4.48 4.37 7.51
CA LEU A 30 -5.60 4.75 6.64
C LEU A 30 -6.44 5.88 7.26
N GLN A 31 -6.84 5.78 8.53
CA GLN A 31 -7.63 6.83 9.18
C GLN A 31 -6.89 8.17 9.24
N MET A 32 -5.56 8.15 9.32
CA MET A 32 -4.73 9.36 9.36
C MET A 32 -4.76 10.14 8.03
N VAL A 33 -4.88 9.44 6.90
CA VAL A 33 -4.68 10.06 5.57
C VAL A 33 -5.87 9.97 4.62
N LYS A 34 -6.92 9.19 4.91
CA LYS A 34 -8.01 8.91 3.96
C LYS A 34 -8.79 10.13 3.45
N GLU A 35 -8.68 11.25 4.16
CA GLU A 35 -9.32 12.53 3.83
C GLU A 35 -8.38 13.54 3.17
N GLU A 36 -7.09 13.22 3.07
CA GLU A 36 -6.07 14.09 2.47
C GLU A 36 -6.18 14.09 0.95
N SER A 37 -5.84 15.22 0.33
CA SER A 37 -5.94 15.42 -1.13
C SER A 37 -5.03 14.49 -1.93
N PHE A 38 -3.88 14.10 -1.37
CA PHE A 38 -2.95 13.16 -2.00
C PHE A 38 -3.40 11.69 -1.88
N PHE A 39 -4.46 11.40 -1.12
CA PHE A 39 -4.85 10.02 -0.87
C PHE A 39 -5.58 9.41 -2.07
N THR A 40 -4.89 8.53 -2.78
CA THR A 40 -5.43 7.80 -3.93
C THR A 40 -5.57 6.30 -3.64
N LYS A 41 -6.19 5.58 -4.57
CA LYS A 41 -6.20 4.11 -4.54
C LYS A 41 -4.79 3.54 -4.60
N GLY A 42 -3.90 4.14 -5.38
CA GLY A 42 -2.49 3.76 -5.44
C GLY A 42 -1.81 3.87 -4.07
N VAL A 43 -2.00 5.00 -3.38
CA VAL A 43 -1.52 5.18 -2.01
C VAL A 43 -2.11 4.11 -1.08
N CYS A 44 -3.41 3.86 -1.15
CA CYS A 44 -4.07 2.83 -0.32
C CYS A 44 -3.49 1.43 -0.52
N LYS A 45 -3.17 1.03 -1.76
CA LYS A 45 -2.49 -0.23 -2.08
C LYS A 45 -1.09 -0.28 -1.45
N CYS A 46 -0.33 0.81 -1.54
CA CYS A 46 0.97 0.92 -0.87
C CYS A 46 0.85 0.80 0.65
N LEU A 47 -0.17 1.40 1.27
CA LEU A 47 -0.40 1.26 2.70
C LEU A 47 -0.65 -0.19 3.08
N PHE A 48 -1.47 -0.92 2.31
CA PHE A 48 -1.72 -2.34 2.54
C PHE A 48 -0.41 -3.13 2.49
N LEU A 49 0.39 -2.95 1.44
CA LEU A 49 1.68 -3.62 1.28
C LEU A 49 2.64 -3.37 2.46
N LEU A 50 2.77 -2.11 2.88
CA LEU A 50 3.76 -1.69 3.87
C LEU A 50 3.32 -1.92 5.33
N SER A 51 2.02 -2.02 5.59
CA SER A 51 1.48 -2.19 6.96
C SER A 51 1.80 -3.56 7.57
N TRP A 52 2.19 -4.53 6.74
CA TRP A 52 2.64 -5.83 7.20
C TRP A 52 3.91 -5.73 8.05
N GLU A 53 4.88 -4.94 7.61
CA GLU A 53 6.18 -4.81 8.26
C GLU A 53 6.19 -3.58 9.20
N PRO A 54 6.42 -3.75 10.51
CA PRO A 54 6.33 -2.65 11.48
C PRO A 54 7.22 -1.46 11.13
N GLU A 55 8.46 -1.72 10.73
CA GLU A 55 9.42 -0.67 10.40
C GLU A 55 9.00 0.12 9.16
N LYS A 56 8.50 -0.58 8.12
CA LYS A 56 8.00 0.07 6.90
C LYS A 56 6.73 0.86 7.16
N ALA A 57 5.84 0.33 8.00
CA ALA A 57 4.62 0.99 8.43
C ALA A 57 4.94 2.32 9.15
N SER A 58 5.88 2.33 10.09
CA SER A 58 6.32 3.56 10.76
C SER A 58 6.95 4.55 9.78
N GLN A 59 7.85 4.09 8.91
CA GLN A 59 8.53 4.94 7.94
C GLN A 59 7.56 5.59 6.94
N VAL A 60 6.57 4.84 6.43
CA VAL A 60 5.58 5.41 5.51
C VAL A 60 4.63 6.35 6.24
N GLN A 61 4.29 6.07 7.50
CA GLN A 61 3.49 6.96 8.32
C GLN A 61 4.19 8.32 8.49
N GLU A 62 5.48 8.34 8.79
CA GLU A 62 6.28 9.58 8.88
C GLU A 62 6.28 10.35 7.55
N ILE A 63 6.48 9.68 6.42
CA ILE A 63 6.42 10.30 5.08
C ILE A 63 5.08 10.98 4.85
N LEU A 64 3.99 10.29 5.18
CA LEU A 64 2.64 10.81 4.95
C LEU A 64 2.32 12.00 5.86
N MET A 65 2.82 12.01 7.11
CA MET A 65 2.73 13.18 7.98
C MET A 65 3.51 14.36 7.41
N GLU A 66 4.74 14.14 6.93
CA GLU A 66 5.50 15.20 6.25
C GLU A 66 4.76 15.76 5.02
N MET A 67 4.13 14.90 4.21
CA MET A 67 3.35 15.31 3.05
C MET A 67 2.14 16.14 3.45
N LYS A 68 1.41 15.70 4.47
CA LYS A 68 0.27 16.42 5.05
C LYS A 68 0.66 17.80 5.54
N ASP A 69 1.73 17.90 6.33
CA ASP A 69 2.21 19.18 6.88
C ASP A 69 2.68 20.16 5.78
N LYS A 70 3.28 19.64 4.71
CA LYS A 70 3.73 20.42 3.56
C LYS A 70 2.60 20.79 2.58
N GLY A 71 1.40 20.22 2.74
CA GLY A 71 0.33 20.29 1.74
C GLY A 71 0.74 19.67 0.40
N ALA A 72 1.73 18.76 0.40
CA ALA A 72 2.23 18.13 -0.80
C ALA A 72 1.15 17.19 -1.37
N CYS A 73 0.56 17.60 -2.49
CA CYS A 73 -0.55 16.88 -3.12
C CYS A 73 -0.10 15.80 -4.11
N GLU A 74 1.21 15.59 -4.24
CA GLU A 74 1.81 14.84 -5.35
C GLU A 74 2.36 13.48 -4.90
N LYS A 75 1.96 12.43 -5.61
CA LYS A 75 2.43 11.06 -5.43
C LYS A 75 3.94 10.91 -5.66
N GLU A 76 4.53 11.86 -6.36
CA GLU A 76 5.96 11.99 -6.64
C GLU A 76 6.79 11.98 -5.34
N TYR A 77 6.26 12.48 -4.22
CA TYR A 77 6.94 12.43 -2.92
C TYR A 77 7.13 10.98 -2.44
N LEU A 78 6.10 10.14 -2.57
CA LEU A 78 6.19 8.71 -2.24
C LEU A 78 7.11 7.95 -3.20
N ILE A 79 7.08 8.30 -4.49
CA ILE A 79 7.98 7.72 -5.50
C ILE A 79 9.45 8.02 -5.14
N GLN A 80 9.76 9.27 -4.77
CA GLN A 80 11.12 9.65 -4.34
C GLN A 80 11.51 8.95 -3.03
N ALA A 81 10.56 8.74 -2.13
CA ALA A 81 10.78 8.04 -0.87
C ALA A 81 10.97 6.51 -1.03
N ALA A 82 10.70 5.94 -2.21
CA ALA A 82 10.84 4.48 -2.43
C ALA A 82 12.26 3.97 -2.12
N ASN A 83 13.31 4.74 -2.43
CA ASN A 83 14.68 4.34 -2.10
C ASN A 83 14.95 4.32 -0.59
N ARG A 84 14.25 5.16 0.18
CA ARG A 84 14.33 5.18 1.64
C ARG A 84 13.56 4.01 2.24
N LEU A 85 12.38 3.73 1.70
CA LEU A 85 11.49 2.66 2.15
C LEU A 85 12.06 1.27 1.82
N PHE A 86 12.76 1.09 0.71
CA PHE A 86 13.23 -0.22 0.26
C PHE A 86 14.76 -0.21 0.11
N PRO A 87 15.51 -0.77 1.07
CA PRO A 87 16.96 -0.84 0.98
C PRO A 87 17.39 -1.69 -0.23
N ASN A 88 18.65 -1.55 -0.65
CA ASN A 88 19.15 -2.16 -1.88
C ASN A 88 19.49 -3.65 -1.71
N GLU A 89 18.50 -4.44 -1.34
CA GLU A 89 18.56 -5.90 -1.18
C GLU A 89 17.61 -6.56 -2.19
N GLN A 90 17.98 -7.74 -2.71
CA GLN A 90 17.23 -8.44 -3.76
C GLN A 90 15.71 -8.60 -3.47
N PRO A 91 15.27 -9.15 -2.31
CA PRO A 91 13.83 -9.30 -2.04
C PRO A 91 13.10 -7.96 -1.88
N GLU A 92 13.81 -6.91 -1.48
CA GLU A 92 13.26 -5.56 -1.35
C GLU A 92 13.03 -4.90 -2.71
N GLN A 93 13.80 -5.27 -3.74
CA GLN A 93 13.62 -4.69 -5.08
C GLN A 93 12.27 -5.08 -5.70
N VAL A 94 11.80 -6.29 -5.47
CA VAL A 94 10.50 -6.74 -5.98
C VAL A 94 9.35 -6.07 -5.22
N MET A 95 9.48 -5.93 -3.91
CA MET A 95 8.51 -5.17 -3.08
C MET A 95 8.48 -3.68 -3.47
N LYS A 96 9.65 -3.10 -3.76
CA LYS A 96 9.78 -1.75 -4.29
C LYS A 96 9.12 -1.61 -5.65
N GLN A 97 9.28 -2.60 -6.53
CA GLN A 97 8.61 -2.62 -7.82
C GLN A 97 7.09 -2.59 -7.64
N LEU A 98 6.53 -3.47 -6.81
CA LEU A 98 5.09 -3.47 -6.49
C LEU A 98 4.63 -2.10 -5.98
N PHE A 99 5.36 -1.52 -5.02
CA PHE A 99 5.08 -0.20 -4.48
C PHE A 99 5.05 0.89 -5.55
N LEU A 100 6.05 0.91 -6.44
CA LEU A 100 6.12 1.90 -7.52
C LEU A 100 5.03 1.69 -8.57
N GLU A 101 4.71 0.44 -8.93
CA GLU A 101 3.65 0.14 -9.89
C GLU A 101 2.28 0.55 -9.35
N PHE A 102 2.00 0.34 -8.06
CA PHE A 102 0.76 0.82 -7.44
C PHE A 102 0.58 2.34 -7.50
N LEU A 103 1.67 3.12 -7.43
CA LEU A 103 1.63 4.59 -7.53
C LEU A 103 1.58 5.10 -8.99
N THR A 104 2.25 4.40 -9.91
CA THR A 104 2.46 4.89 -11.27
C THR A 104 1.40 4.40 -12.26
N LYS A 105 0.82 3.22 -12.02
CA LYS A 105 -0.21 2.59 -12.85
C LYS A 105 -1.54 2.46 -12.10
N GLU A 106 -2.14 3.58 -11.74
CA GLU A 106 -3.41 3.57 -11.00
C GLU A 106 -4.54 2.91 -11.80
N GLY A 107 -5.33 2.07 -11.14
CA GLY A 107 -6.39 1.26 -11.77
C GLY A 107 -5.89 -0.03 -12.40
N GLU A 108 -4.58 -0.25 -12.43
CA GLU A 108 -3.98 -1.51 -12.86
C GLU A 108 -3.44 -2.28 -11.64
N THR A 109 -3.46 -3.61 -11.77
CA THR A 109 -2.80 -4.52 -10.83
C THR A 109 -1.62 -5.15 -11.54
N PRO A 110 -0.42 -5.16 -10.94
CA PRO A 110 0.74 -5.83 -11.53
C PRO A 110 0.47 -7.30 -11.85
N ASP A 111 1.18 -7.83 -12.85
CA ASP A 111 1.08 -9.22 -13.25
C ASP A 111 1.63 -10.15 -12.15
N GLU A 112 0.97 -11.29 -11.92
CA GLU A 112 1.32 -12.26 -10.88
C GLU A 112 2.74 -12.84 -11.04
N ASN A 113 3.33 -12.76 -12.24
CA ASN A 113 4.72 -13.15 -12.46
C ASN A 113 5.71 -12.39 -11.58
N VAL A 114 5.34 -11.21 -11.05
CA VAL A 114 6.15 -10.48 -10.05
C VAL A 114 6.41 -11.32 -8.79
N LEU A 115 5.51 -12.24 -8.43
CA LEU A 115 5.64 -13.10 -7.25
C LEU A 115 6.81 -14.08 -7.38
N LEU A 116 7.23 -14.43 -8.61
CA LEU A 116 8.38 -15.30 -8.86
C LEU A 116 9.71 -14.70 -8.38
N GLY A 117 9.76 -13.37 -8.23
CA GLY A 117 10.92 -12.66 -7.71
C GLY A 117 10.93 -12.54 -6.18
N LEU A 118 9.85 -12.89 -5.49
CA LEU A 118 9.75 -12.74 -4.03
C LEU A 118 10.44 -13.89 -3.30
N SER A 119 11.01 -13.59 -2.13
CA SER A 119 11.44 -14.63 -1.20
C SER A 119 10.23 -15.37 -0.64
N PHE A 120 10.41 -16.62 -0.22
CA PHE A 120 9.35 -17.44 0.38
C PHE A 120 8.58 -16.73 1.50
N THR A 121 9.29 -15.96 2.33
CA THR A 121 8.71 -15.17 3.44
C THR A 121 7.85 -13.98 2.99
N ARG A 122 7.86 -13.63 1.70
CA ARG A 122 7.14 -12.48 1.13
C ARG A 122 6.07 -12.87 0.12
N ILE A 123 5.97 -14.15 -0.26
CA ILE A 123 4.98 -14.62 -1.24
C ILE A 123 3.56 -14.28 -0.76
N ASP A 124 3.23 -14.61 0.50
CA ASP A 124 1.88 -14.40 1.02
C ASP A 124 1.48 -12.92 1.03
N ILE A 125 2.39 -12.02 1.43
CA ILE A 125 2.09 -10.57 1.41
C ILE A 125 2.04 -10.03 -0.02
N GLY A 126 2.86 -10.54 -0.92
CA GLY A 126 2.84 -10.17 -2.34
C GLY A 126 1.52 -10.55 -3.00
N ASP A 127 1.09 -11.81 -2.84
CA ASP A 127 -0.16 -12.33 -3.40
C ASP A 127 -1.37 -11.58 -2.84
N ASN A 128 -1.41 -11.42 -1.51
CA ASN A 128 -2.48 -10.65 -0.87
C ASN A 128 -2.49 -9.18 -1.30
N ALA A 129 -1.33 -8.57 -1.60
CA ALA A 129 -1.27 -7.19 -2.09
C ALA A 129 -1.77 -7.07 -3.54
N LEU A 130 -1.53 -8.07 -4.39
CA LEU A 130 -2.12 -8.12 -5.74
C LEU A 130 -3.64 -8.25 -5.65
N GLU A 131 -4.15 -9.13 -4.79
CA GLU A 131 -5.59 -9.27 -4.61
C GLU A 131 -6.22 -8.04 -3.97
N ALA A 132 -5.55 -7.43 -2.98
CA ALA A 132 -5.98 -6.16 -2.39
C ALA A 132 -6.03 -5.04 -3.45
N SER A 133 -5.08 -4.99 -4.37
CA SER A 133 -5.09 -4.06 -5.50
C SER A 133 -6.35 -4.21 -6.34
N ARG A 134 -6.72 -5.45 -6.71
CA ARG A 134 -7.96 -5.72 -7.47
C ARG A 134 -9.22 -5.31 -6.70
N VAL A 135 -9.27 -5.59 -5.39
CA VAL A 135 -10.36 -5.15 -4.51
C VAL A 135 -10.49 -3.62 -4.56
N ILE A 136 -9.40 -2.93 -4.27
CA ILE A 136 -9.35 -1.47 -4.13
C ILE A 136 -9.73 -0.80 -5.46
N ASP A 137 -9.22 -1.31 -6.58
CA ASP A 137 -9.56 -0.80 -7.92
C ASP A 137 -11.04 -0.97 -8.23
N ALA A 138 -11.66 -2.08 -7.82
CA ALA A 138 -13.09 -2.35 -8.03
C ALA A 138 -14.02 -1.48 -7.17
N LEU A 139 -13.53 -0.80 -6.13
CA LEU A 139 -14.38 0.07 -5.29
C LEU A 139 -14.87 1.30 -6.08
N SER A 140 -16.18 1.52 -6.11
CA SER A 140 -16.75 2.70 -6.76
C SER A 140 -16.42 3.98 -6.00
N ILE A 141 -16.06 5.05 -6.72
CA ILE A 141 -15.74 6.39 -6.17
C ILE A 141 -17.02 7.13 -5.71
N LYS A 142 -18.22 6.60 -6.01
CA LYS A 142 -19.53 7.23 -5.73
C LYS A 142 -19.87 7.30 -4.24
#